data_AF-A0A914M3J1-F1
#
_entry.id   AF-A0A914M3J1-F1
#
_cell.length_a   1.000
_cell.length_b   1.000
_cell.length_c   1.000
_cell.angle_alpha   90.00
_cell.angle_beta   90.00
_cell.angle_gamma   90.00
#
_symmetry.space_group_name_H-M   'P 1'
#
loop_
_entity.id
_entity.type
_entity.pdbx_description
1 polymer ?
#
loop_
_entity_poly.entity_id
_entity_poly.type
_entity_poly.pdbx_seq_one_letter_code
_entity_poly.pdbx_strand_id
1 'polypeptide(L)'
;MENFCLENLRGKEAWLKEKLPLNVYSDETSKLFDSALRQLISWFECEQIGGLLGTIEKMNKSEPDFLLGKTLKLGLDTLSSGRSKRSDPTFEQELTDLVKDANLRGNERERKHAYAVQLFADSEMHRACNEWEDILVEYPNDLMALKFAHTGYFYIGEHLAMRDSIARVIDKWDKERYPGYSYLHGMYAYGLEESGEYIEAEKQAKMGLQLQRQDCWSTHAIAHCMEMASDFNNGINFLESTENDWSQCKLLHGHNYWHNALFYIEKGDFEAALTIYDNKLAPKTSKKSFTLMELIDASSLLSRLELERINVGRERWEGLIPLIEPHIGDQIIAFNDAHIAMVLSKLDNESIDGRGNLAYLHAKNISNFVG
;
A
#
# COMPACT_ATOMS: atom_id res chain seq x y z
N MET A 1 7.44 -6.26 -17.16
CA MET A 1 7.36 -6.27 -15.68
C MET A 1 7.76 -7.60 -15.06
N GLU A 2 7.35 -8.76 -15.57
CA GLU A 2 7.73 -10.07 -14.97
C GLU A 2 9.24 -10.24 -14.75
N ASN A 3 10.07 -9.88 -15.72
CA ASN A 3 11.53 -9.96 -15.58
C ASN A 3 12.08 -9.10 -14.43
N PHE A 4 11.42 -8.00 -14.06
CA PHE A 4 11.89 -7.10 -12.98
C PHE A 4 11.99 -7.83 -11.64
N CYS A 5 11.09 -8.78 -11.37
CA CYS A 5 11.00 -9.52 -10.11
C CYS A 5 11.51 -10.97 -10.21
N LEU A 6 12.02 -11.40 -11.38
CA LEU A 6 12.56 -12.75 -11.59
C LEU A 6 14.04 -12.78 -11.97
N GLU A 7 14.51 -11.74 -12.67
CA GLU A 7 15.85 -11.71 -13.25
C GLU A 7 16.79 -10.79 -12.48
N ASN A 8 18.08 -11.11 -12.50
CA ASN A 8 19.14 -10.33 -11.86
C ASN A 8 18.84 -10.01 -10.38
N LEU A 9 18.26 -10.98 -9.67
CA LEU A 9 17.95 -10.87 -8.25
C LEU A 9 19.23 -10.90 -7.41
N ARG A 10 19.25 -10.09 -6.35
CA ARG A 10 20.39 -10.00 -5.43
C ARG A 10 20.49 -11.29 -4.61
N GLY A 11 21.55 -12.05 -4.85
CA GLY A 11 22.00 -13.13 -3.96
C GLY A 11 22.79 -12.59 -2.77
N LYS A 12 23.24 -13.48 -1.88
CA LYS A 12 23.92 -13.11 -0.61
C LYS A 12 25.11 -12.16 -0.79
N GLU A 13 25.97 -12.47 -1.76
CA GLU A 13 27.17 -11.67 -2.02
C GLU A 13 26.82 -10.27 -2.55
N ALA A 14 25.75 -10.16 -3.34
CA ALA A 14 25.28 -8.87 -3.85
C ALA A 14 24.76 -7.98 -2.71
N TRP A 15 23.93 -8.53 -1.81
CA TRP A 15 23.46 -7.84 -0.61
C TRP A 15 24.61 -7.35 0.28
N LEU A 16 25.62 -8.19 0.51
CA LEU A 16 26.80 -7.80 1.27
C LEU A 16 27.62 -6.69 0.58
N LYS A 17 27.80 -6.78 -0.75
CA LYS A 17 28.49 -5.75 -1.56
C LYS A 17 27.74 -4.41 -1.57
N GLU A 18 26.43 -4.42 -1.31
CA GLU A 18 25.60 -3.24 -1.13
C GLU A 18 25.56 -2.73 0.31
N LYS A 19 26.34 -3.35 1.22
CA LYS A 19 26.39 -3.04 2.65
C LYS A 19 25.04 -3.21 3.35
N LEU A 20 24.23 -4.15 2.86
CA LEU A 20 22.95 -4.54 3.44
C LEU A 20 23.02 -6.01 3.89
N PRO A 21 23.81 -6.34 4.92
CA PRO A 21 24.03 -7.73 5.33
C PRO A 21 22.72 -8.41 5.74
N LEU A 22 22.56 -9.67 5.36
CA LEU A 22 21.39 -10.50 5.70
C LEU A 22 21.85 -11.69 6.55
N ASN A 23 21.11 -12.00 7.62
CA ASN A 23 21.26 -13.25 8.37
C ASN A 23 20.52 -14.38 7.65
N VAL A 24 21.09 -14.78 6.51
CA VAL A 24 20.51 -15.77 5.61
C VAL A 24 21.60 -16.74 5.14
N TYR A 25 21.30 -18.04 5.17
CA TYR A 25 22.21 -19.10 4.75
C TYR A 25 22.03 -19.45 3.28
N SER A 26 20.80 -19.39 2.77
CA SER A 26 20.46 -19.75 1.39
C SER A 26 20.56 -18.54 0.44
N ASP A 27 21.27 -18.73 -0.67
CA ASP A 27 21.30 -17.74 -1.76
C ASP A 27 19.92 -17.57 -2.42
N GLU A 28 19.17 -18.67 -2.50
CA GLU A 28 17.80 -18.66 -3.04
C GLU A 28 16.86 -17.85 -2.15
N THR A 29 16.93 -18.01 -0.83
CA THR A 29 16.14 -17.20 0.10
C THR A 29 16.45 -15.70 -0.05
N SER A 30 17.72 -15.34 -0.30
CA SER A 30 18.13 -13.95 -0.52
C SER A 30 17.53 -13.36 -1.81
N LYS A 31 17.46 -14.17 -2.87
CA LYS A 31 16.84 -13.79 -4.14
C LYS A 31 15.33 -13.67 -4.03
N LEU A 32 14.68 -14.58 -3.32
CA LEU A 32 13.24 -14.50 -3.02
C LEU A 32 12.92 -13.25 -2.21
N PHE A 33 13.77 -12.88 -1.25
CA PHE A 33 13.62 -11.61 -0.52
C PHE A 33 13.73 -10.39 -1.44
N ASP A 34 14.74 -10.35 -2.31
CA ASP A 34 14.88 -9.27 -3.30
C ASP A 34 13.66 -9.19 -4.25
N SER A 35 13.19 -10.34 -4.72
CA SER A 35 11.98 -10.44 -5.54
C SER A 35 10.74 -9.92 -4.81
N ALA A 36 10.56 -10.27 -3.54
CA ALA A 36 9.45 -9.80 -2.72
C ALA A 36 9.49 -8.27 -2.56
N LEU A 37 10.66 -7.69 -2.29
CA LEU A 37 10.81 -6.23 -2.18
C LEU A 37 10.53 -5.52 -3.52
N ARG A 38 10.94 -6.11 -4.65
CA ARG A 38 10.64 -5.58 -5.98
C ARG A 38 9.14 -5.61 -6.30
N GLN A 39 8.45 -6.70 -5.94
CA GLN A 39 6.99 -6.76 -6.07
C GLN A 39 6.30 -5.76 -5.14
N LEU A 40 6.79 -5.62 -3.91
CA LEU A 40 6.26 -4.67 -2.93
C LEU A 40 6.40 -3.21 -3.38
N ILE A 41 7.55 -2.81 -3.93
CA ILE A 41 7.77 -1.43 -4.35
C ILE A 41 7.02 -1.09 -5.64
N SER A 42 6.98 -2.03 -6.58
CA SER A 42 6.35 -1.83 -7.88
C SER A 42 4.84 -2.07 -7.88
N TRP A 43 4.33 -2.72 -6.82
CA TRP A 43 2.95 -3.19 -6.74
C TRP A 43 2.51 -4.09 -7.91
N PHE A 44 3.51 -4.66 -8.59
CA PHE A 44 3.34 -5.67 -9.61
C PHE A 44 3.44 -7.06 -8.98
N GLU A 45 2.50 -7.94 -9.32
CA GLU A 45 2.52 -9.32 -8.87
C GLU A 45 3.13 -10.25 -9.92
N CYS A 46 4.15 -11.01 -9.53
CA CYS A 46 4.79 -11.97 -10.39
C CYS A 46 4.09 -13.32 -10.35
N GLU A 47 3.19 -13.58 -11.30
CA GLU A 47 2.39 -14.81 -11.35
C GLU A 47 3.23 -16.09 -11.35
N GLN A 48 4.38 -16.09 -12.04
CA GLN A 48 5.25 -17.26 -12.15
C GLN A 48 5.78 -17.76 -10.80
N ILE A 49 5.90 -16.87 -9.81
CA ILE A 49 6.33 -17.20 -8.45
C ILE A 49 5.20 -17.13 -7.43
N GLY A 50 3.96 -16.90 -7.87
CA GLY A 50 2.76 -16.88 -7.03
C GLY A 50 2.46 -15.50 -6.42
N GLY A 51 2.89 -14.43 -7.06
CA GLY A 51 2.73 -13.06 -6.57
C GLY A 51 3.55 -12.80 -5.30
N LEU A 52 3.28 -11.67 -4.64
CA LEU A 52 4.03 -11.27 -3.44
C LEU A 52 3.87 -12.30 -2.31
N LEU A 53 2.64 -12.73 -2.04
CA LEU A 53 2.34 -13.69 -0.98
C LEU A 53 2.98 -15.06 -1.25
N GLY A 54 2.85 -15.60 -2.47
CA GLY A 54 3.50 -16.87 -2.83
C GLY A 54 5.03 -16.80 -2.78
N THR A 55 5.61 -15.64 -3.07
CA THR A 55 7.06 -15.39 -2.93
C THR A 55 7.47 -15.44 -1.46
N ILE A 56 6.71 -14.80 -0.57
CA ILE A 56 6.95 -14.80 0.87
C ILE A 56 6.78 -16.21 1.46
N GLU A 57 5.77 -16.96 1.04
CA GLU A 57 5.56 -18.35 1.46
C GLU A 57 6.76 -19.23 1.07
N LYS A 58 7.22 -19.13 -0.18
CA LYS A 58 8.41 -19.87 -0.66
C LYS A 58 9.66 -19.48 0.12
N MET A 59 9.87 -18.19 0.37
CA MET A 59 11.01 -17.67 1.14
C MET A 59 11.01 -18.24 2.56
N ASN A 60 9.89 -18.14 3.26
CA ASN A 60 9.75 -18.61 4.65
C ASN A 60 9.80 -20.14 4.75
N LYS A 61 9.37 -20.87 3.71
CA LYS A 61 9.51 -22.33 3.65
C LYS A 61 10.96 -22.76 3.40
N SER A 62 11.70 -22.02 2.56
CA SER A 62 13.10 -22.27 2.23
C SER A 62 14.00 -22.11 3.46
N GLU A 63 13.78 -21.04 4.23
CA GLU A 63 14.58 -20.75 5.42
C GLU A 63 13.72 -20.11 6.51
N PRO A 64 13.05 -20.91 7.35
CA PRO A 64 12.11 -20.41 8.37
C PRO A 64 12.74 -19.45 9.37
N ASP A 65 14.04 -19.54 9.60
CA ASP A 65 14.74 -18.67 10.53
C ASP A 65 15.18 -17.34 9.91
N PHE A 66 14.96 -17.10 8.62
CA PHE A 66 15.34 -15.83 8.01
C PHE A 66 14.55 -14.64 8.60
N LEU A 67 15.24 -13.77 9.36
CA LEU A 67 14.61 -12.73 10.18
C LEU A 67 13.86 -11.70 9.35
N LEU A 68 14.46 -11.16 8.29
CA LEU A 68 13.77 -10.17 7.44
C LEU A 68 12.64 -10.79 6.62
N GLY A 69 12.69 -12.11 6.35
CA GLY A 69 11.57 -12.82 5.74
C GLY A 69 10.35 -12.89 6.66
N LYS A 70 10.55 -13.27 7.93
CA LYS A 70 9.53 -13.20 8.98
C LYS A 70 9.03 -11.75 9.19
N THR A 71 9.95 -10.81 9.26
CA THR A 71 9.63 -9.38 9.48
C THR A 71 8.82 -8.80 8.33
N LEU A 72 9.13 -9.16 7.07
CA LEU A 72 8.37 -8.72 5.91
C LEU A 72 6.95 -9.28 5.95
N LYS A 73 6.78 -10.58 6.25
CA LYS A 73 5.44 -11.19 6.38
C LYS A 73 4.61 -10.49 7.46
N LEU A 74 5.11 -10.42 8.68
CA LEU A 74 4.36 -9.86 9.81
C LEU A 74 4.17 -8.33 9.66
N GLY A 75 5.13 -7.64 9.07
CA GLY A 75 5.01 -6.23 8.74
C GLY A 75 3.90 -5.95 7.73
N LEU A 76 3.77 -6.78 6.69
CA LEU A 76 2.66 -6.68 5.73
C LEU A 76 1.32 -7.05 6.37
N ASP A 77 1.26 -8.08 7.22
CA ASP A 77 0.05 -8.42 7.98
C ASP A 77 -0.42 -7.22 8.82
N THR A 78 0.53 -6.49 9.42
CA THR A 78 0.26 -5.29 10.23
C THR A 78 -0.16 -4.09 9.37
N LEU A 79 0.64 -3.72 8.36
CA LEU A 79 0.43 -2.53 7.53
C LEU A 79 -0.78 -2.64 6.61
N SER A 80 -1.20 -3.86 6.22
CA SER A 80 -2.38 -4.05 5.36
C SER A 80 -3.69 -4.16 6.15
N SER A 81 -3.65 -4.05 7.48
CA SER A 81 -4.77 -4.41 8.35
C SER A 81 -5.27 -5.84 8.13
N GLY A 82 -4.40 -6.77 7.74
CA GLY A 82 -4.77 -8.16 7.50
C GLY A 82 -4.97 -8.96 8.79
N ARG A 83 -4.25 -8.60 9.86
CA ARG A 83 -4.32 -9.24 11.18
C ARG A 83 -4.11 -8.21 12.30
N SER A 84 -4.76 -8.42 13.44
CA SER A 84 -4.65 -7.56 14.63
C SER A 84 -4.30 -8.38 15.86
N LYS A 85 -3.47 -7.82 16.76
CA LYS A 85 -3.23 -8.39 18.10
C LYS A 85 -4.53 -8.49 18.91
N ARG A 86 -5.50 -7.63 18.63
CA ARG A 86 -6.80 -7.62 19.33
C ARG A 86 -7.61 -8.88 19.07
N SER A 87 -7.60 -9.37 17.84
CA SER A 87 -8.45 -10.47 17.38
C SER A 87 -7.69 -11.78 17.17
N ASP A 88 -6.35 -11.75 17.08
CA ASP A 88 -5.51 -12.92 16.81
C ASP A 88 -4.37 -13.07 17.83
N PRO A 89 -4.55 -13.89 18.89
CA PRO A 89 -3.49 -14.19 19.86
C PRO A 89 -2.27 -14.90 19.26
N THR A 90 -2.44 -15.61 18.13
CA THR A 90 -1.33 -16.26 17.44
C THR A 90 -0.42 -15.20 16.81
N PHE A 91 -1.02 -14.14 16.24
CA PHE A 91 -0.27 -13.03 15.68
C PHE A 91 0.55 -12.29 16.75
N GLU A 92 -0.03 -12.04 17.93
CA GLU A 92 0.70 -11.45 19.05
C GLU A 92 1.91 -12.31 19.48
N GLN A 93 1.73 -13.63 19.51
CA GLN A 93 2.83 -14.55 19.81
C GLN A 93 3.91 -14.55 18.71
N GLU A 94 3.52 -14.55 17.43
CA GLU A 94 4.46 -14.47 16.30
C GLU A 94 5.32 -13.20 16.33
N LEU A 95 4.73 -12.05 16.66
CA LEU A 95 5.44 -10.77 16.83
C LEU A 95 6.42 -10.82 18.02
N THR A 96 5.97 -11.38 19.15
CA THR A 96 6.81 -11.55 20.35
C THR A 96 8.03 -12.44 20.04
N ASP A 97 7.80 -13.55 19.34
CA ASP A 97 8.86 -14.48 18.94
C ASP A 97 9.81 -13.85 17.91
N LEU A 98 9.31 -13.03 16.99
CA LEU A 98 10.14 -12.28 16.04
C LEU A 98 11.14 -11.37 16.77
N VAL A 99 10.68 -10.57 17.73
CA VAL A 99 11.55 -9.65 18.49
C VAL A 99 12.56 -10.43 19.32
N LYS A 100 12.14 -11.53 19.96
CA LYS A 100 13.03 -12.42 20.72
C LYS A 100 14.12 -13.03 19.83
N ASP A 101 13.76 -13.56 18.67
CA ASP A 101 14.70 -14.12 17.70
C ASP A 101 15.67 -13.05 17.19
N ALA A 102 15.17 -11.85 16.86
CA ALA A 102 16.01 -10.76 16.40
C ALA A 102 17.04 -10.35 17.46
N ASN A 103 16.67 -10.29 18.74
CA ASN A 103 17.60 -10.01 19.83
C ASN A 103 18.66 -11.09 20.03
N LEU A 104 18.31 -12.36 19.79
CA LEU A 104 19.24 -13.48 19.98
C LEU A 104 20.28 -13.58 18.86
N ARG A 105 19.89 -13.31 17.61
CA ARG A 105 20.70 -13.66 16.43
C ARG A 105 20.67 -12.64 15.28
N GLY A 106 19.88 -11.58 15.37
CA GLY A 106 19.81 -10.53 14.35
C GLY A 106 20.96 -9.53 14.44
N ASN A 107 21.37 -8.98 13.30
CA ASN A 107 22.23 -7.80 13.27
C ASN A 107 21.44 -6.53 13.67
N GLU A 108 22.12 -5.38 13.80
CA GLU A 108 21.45 -4.14 14.23
C GLU A 108 20.27 -3.73 13.34
N ARG A 109 20.44 -3.77 12.02
CA ARG A 109 19.40 -3.44 11.05
C ARG A 109 18.19 -4.34 11.18
N GLU A 110 18.42 -5.65 11.33
CA GLU A 110 17.36 -6.65 11.46
C GLU A 110 16.59 -6.50 12.78
N ARG A 111 17.29 -6.17 13.88
CA ARG A 111 16.65 -5.89 15.17
C ARG A 111 15.75 -4.66 15.11
N LYS A 112 16.22 -3.57 14.49
CA LYS A 112 15.40 -2.36 14.31
C LYS A 112 14.15 -2.63 13.49
N HIS A 113 14.28 -3.37 12.38
CA HIS A 113 13.13 -3.80 11.56
C HIS A 113 12.10 -4.60 12.35
N ALA A 114 12.54 -5.63 13.08
CA ALA A 114 11.66 -6.45 13.91
C ALA A 114 10.96 -5.64 15.00
N TYR A 115 11.70 -4.74 15.66
CA TYR A 115 11.17 -3.87 16.71
C TYR A 115 10.16 -2.85 16.16
N ALA A 116 10.43 -2.25 15.01
CA ALA A 116 9.52 -1.32 14.34
C ALA A 116 8.18 -1.98 13.98
N VAL A 117 8.19 -3.22 13.47
CA VAL A 117 6.96 -3.98 13.19
C VAL A 117 6.16 -4.25 14.46
N GLN A 118 6.82 -4.62 15.56
CA GLN A 118 6.16 -4.79 16.87
C GLN A 118 5.52 -3.48 17.35
N LEU A 119 6.27 -2.37 17.32
CA LEU A 119 5.77 -1.04 17.70
C LEU A 119 4.53 -0.66 16.87
N PHE A 120 4.57 -0.90 15.56
CA PHE A 120 3.43 -0.60 14.70
C PHE A 120 2.20 -1.43 15.09
N ALA A 121 2.39 -2.73 15.35
CA ALA A 121 1.32 -3.62 15.80
C ALA A 121 0.76 -3.25 17.19
N ASP A 122 1.57 -2.60 18.03
CA ASP A 122 1.18 -2.05 19.32
C ASP A 122 0.53 -0.65 19.22
N SER A 123 0.21 -0.20 17.99
CA SER A 123 -0.33 1.14 17.69
C SER A 123 0.62 2.30 18.00
N GLU A 124 1.91 2.04 18.24
CA GLU A 124 2.96 3.03 18.42
C GLU A 124 3.56 3.45 17.06
N MET A 125 2.69 3.80 16.11
CA MET A 125 3.02 3.96 14.68
C MET A 125 4.08 5.04 14.41
N HIS A 126 4.04 6.18 15.12
CA HIS A 126 5.07 7.21 15.00
C HIS A 126 6.45 6.69 15.42
N ARG A 127 6.52 5.90 16.50
CA ARG A 127 7.78 5.31 16.95
C ARG A 127 8.29 4.26 15.98
N ALA A 128 7.40 3.44 15.42
CA ALA A 128 7.76 2.50 14.36
C ALA A 128 8.38 3.22 13.14
N CYS A 129 7.78 4.33 12.70
CA CYS A 129 8.32 5.13 11.60
C CYS A 129 9.71 5.69 11.93
N ASN A 130 9.92 6.19 13.16
CA ASN A 130 11.23 6.68 13.59
C ASN A 130 12.30 5.57 13.60
N GLU A 131 11.97 4.35 14.02
CA GLU A 131 12.90 3.21 13.95
C GLU A 131 13.29 2.87 12.51
N TRP A 132 12.35 2.93 11.55
CA TRP A 132 12.68 2.77 10.14
C TRP A 132 13.51 3.95 9.58
N GLU A 133 13.25 5.18 10.00
CA GLU A 133 14.10 6.34 9.66
C GLU A 133 15.53 6.18 10.17
N ASP A 134 15.71 5.70 11.41
CA ASP A 134 17.03 5.43 11.97
C ASP A 134 17.79 4.37 11.17
N ILE A 135 17.09 3.40 10.57
CA ILE A 135 17.70 2.48 9.60
C ILE A 135 18.14 3.25 8.35
N LEU A 136 17.32 4.15 7.81
CA LEU A 136 17.61 4.90 6.59
C LEU A 136 18.76 5.91 6.73
N VAL A 137 19.05 6.36 7.96
CA VAL A 137 20.24 7.19 8.24
C VAL A 137 21.52 6.41 7.93
N GLU A 138 21.60 5.14 8.34
CA GLU A 138 22.78 4.29 8.14
C GLU A 138 22.75 3.53 6.81
N TYR A 139 21.56 3.12 6.38
CA TYR A 139 21.28 2.30 5.21
C TYR A 139 20.26 3.00 4.28
N PRO A 140 20.64 4.09 3.58
CA PRO A 140 19.71 4.87 2.77
C PRO A 140 19.07 4.08 1.62
N ASN A 141 19.67 2.95 1.25
CA ASN A 141 19.20 2.05 0.19
C ASN A 141 18.41 0.84 0.73
N ASP A 142 18.04 0.82 2.02
CA ASP A 142 17.15 -0.21 2.58
C ASP A 142 15.71 0.04 2.10
N LEU A 143 15.35 -0.63 1.02
CA LEU A 143 14.04 -0.50 0.38
C LEU A 143 12.87 -0.91 1.30
N MET A 144 13.08 -1.88 2.19
CA MET A 144 12.04 -2.31 3.11
C MET A 144 11.74 -1.23 4.14
N ALA A 145 12.79 -0.63 4.72
CA ALA A 145 12.65 0.45 5.70
C ALA A 145 11.97 1.66 5.06
N LEU A 146 12.42 2.04 3.86
CA LEU A 146 11.86 3.16 3.11
C LEU A 146 10.38 2.97 2.80
N LYS A 147 10.02 1.78 2.32
CA LYS A 147 8.64 1.46 1.99
C LYS A 147 7.74 1.42 3.23
N PHE A 148 8.21 0.80 4.31
CA PHE A 148 7.44 0.66 5.54
C PHE A 148 7.26 2.01 6.24
N ALA A 149 8.31 2.86 6.29
CA ALA A 149 8.19 4.24 6.78
C ALA A 149 7.20 5.05 5.95
N HIS A 150 7.34 5.04 4.61
CA HIS A 150 6.43 5.77 3.71
C HIS A 150 4.96 5.34 3.89
N THR A 151 4.69 4.03 3.93
CA THR A 151 3.34 3.51 4.18
C THR A 151 2.85 3.82 5.60
N GLY A 152 3.73 3.77 6.60
CA GLY A 152 3.40 4.16 7.98
C GLY A 152 2.97 5.62 8.08
N TYR A 153 3.73 6.54 7.47
CA TYR A 153 3.40 7.96 7.43
C TYR A 153 2.08 8.25 6.72
N PHE A 154 1.77 7.54 5.63
CA PHE A 154 0.48 7.62 4.97
C PHE A 154 -0.67 7.33 5.95
N TYR A 155 -0.59 6.23 6.71
CA TYR A 155 -1.68 5.83 7.62
C TYR A 155 -1.87 6.75 8.82
N ILE A 156 -0.82 7.44 9.26
CA ILE A 156 -0.90 8.42 10.36
C ILE A 156 -1.09 9.86 9.87
N GLY A 157 -1.20 10.10 8.55
CA GLY A 157 -1.46 11.42 7.97
C GLY A 157 -0.25 12.37 7.93
N GLU A 158 0.97 11.86 8.15
CA GLU A 158 2.21 12.65 8.22
C GLU A 158 2.84 12.84 6.84
N HIS A 159 2.12 13.52 5.95
CA HIS A 159 2.51 13.74 4.55
C HIS A 159 3.87 14.42 4.36
N LEU A 160 4.22 15.39 5.22
CA LEU A 160 5.55 16.03 5.18
C LEU A 160 6.67 15.03 5.50
N ALA A 161 6.47 14.17 6.50
CA ALA A 161 7.44 13.14 6.85
C ALA A 161 7.53 12.09 5.74
N MET A 162 6.40 11.70 5.15
CA MET A 162 6.33 10.79 3.99
C MET A 162 7.16 11.31 2.80
N ARG A 163 6.97 12.59 2.44
CA ARG A 163 7.74 13.29 1.40
C ARG A 163 9.23 13.32 1.75
N ASP A 164 9.56 13.78 2.95
CA ASP A 164 10.95 14.04 3.35
C ASP A 164 11.75 12.76 3.55
N SER A 165 11.09 11.64 3.89
CA SER A 165 11.71 10.31 3.97
C SER A 165 12.38 9.92 2.65
N ILE A 166 11.67 10.11 1.54
CA ILE A 166 12.20 9.83 0.20
C ILE A 166 13.25 10.88 -0.19
N ALA A 167 12.97 12.17 0.04
CA ALA A 167 13.88 13.26 -0.31
C ALA A 167 15.26 13.12 0.36
N ARG A 168 15.32 12.62 1.61
CA ARG A 168 16.57 12.41 2.35
C ARG A 168 17.48 11.32 1.77
N VAL A 169 16.93 10.39 0.98
CA VAL A 169 17.66 9.23 0.49
C VAL A 169 17.82 9.20 -1.03
N ILE A 170 16.92 9.80 -1.81
CA ILE A 170 16.86 9.60 -3.27
C ILE A 170 18.19 9.91 -3.99
N ASP A 171 18.92 10.94 -3.58
CA ASP A 171 20.23 11.30 -4.18
C ASP A 171 21.40 10.43 -3.68
N LYS A 172 21.17 9.58 -2.67
CA LYS A 172 22.16 8.61 -2.16
C LYS A 172 22.07 7.26 -2.88
N TRP A 173 21.04 7.06 -3.71
CA TRP A 173 20.85 5.84 -4.48
C TRP A 173 21.68 5.91 -5.77
N ASP A 174 22.40 4.83 -6.05
CA ASP A 174 23.02 4.61 -7.37
C ASP A 174 21.93 4.25 -8.39
N LYS A 175 21.72 5.17 -9.34
CA LYS A 175 20.66 5.13 -10.36
C LYS A 175 20.77 3.95 -11.31
N GLU A 176 21.98 3.47 -11.57
CA GLU A 176 22.25 2.39 -12.50
C GLU A 176 22.23 1.02 -11.81
N ARG A 177 22.58 1.01 -10.51
CA ARG A 177 22.80 -0.23 -9.77
C ARG A 177 21.59 -0.70 -8.98
N TYR A 178 20.80 0.19 -8.37
CA TYR A 178 19.78 -0.22 -7.42
C TYR A 178 18.42 -0.50 -8.07
N PRO A 179 17.91 -1.75 -7.99
CA PRO A 179 16.54 -2.05 -8.36
C PRO A 179 15.58 -1.20 -7.52
N GLY A 180 14.57 -0.63 -8.16
CA GLY A 180 13.57 0.18 -7.46
C GLY A 180 13.80 1.69 -7.52
N TYR A 181 14.97 2.17 -7.97
CA TYR A 181 15.25 3.63 -8.05
C TYR A 181 14.18 4.42 -8.80
N SER A 182 13.66 3.88 -9.92
CA SER A 182 12.57 4.52 -10.66
C SER A 182 11.31 4.76 -9.81
N TYR A 183 10.99 3.84 -8.90
CA TYR A 183 9.80 3.90 -8.06
C TYR A 183 9.94 4.88 -6.89
N LEU A 184 11.18 5.26 -6.52
CA LEU A 184 11.39 6.34 -5.55
C LEU A 184 10.84 7.66 -6.09
N HIS A 185 10.93 7.90 -7.39
CA HIS A 185 10.35 9.10 -8.00
C HIS A 185 8.82 9.11 -7.87
N GLY A 186 8.14 7.97 -8.07
CA GLY A 186 6.70 7.85 -7.86
C GLY A 186 6.29 8.06 -6.39
N MET A 187 6.99 7.42 -5.45
CA MET A 187 6.75 7.61 -4.01
C MET A 187 7.02 9.05 -3.55
N TYR A 188 8.05 9.70 -4.10
CA TYR A 188 8.38 11.08 -3.80
C TYR A 188 7.32 12.03 -4.36
N ALA A 189 6.91 11.80 -5.61
CA ALA A 189 5.84 12.55 -6.25
C ALA A 189 4.54 12.49 -5.43
N TYR A 190 4.18 11.31 -4.94
CA TYR A 190 3.02 11.13 -4.06
C TYR A 190 3.15 11.94 -2.75
N GLY A 191 4.30 11.87 -2.08
CA GLY A 191 4.55 12.70 -0.89
C GLY A 191 4.50 14.21 -1.16
N LEU A 192 4.99 14.65 -2.32
CA LEU A 192 4.95 16.05 -2.74
C LEU A 192 3.53 16.53 -2.99
N GLU A 193 2.70 15.76 -3.68
CA GLU A 193 1.33 16.18 -3.99
C GLU A 193 0.42 16.19 -2.75
N GLU A 194 0.57 15.21 -1.85
CA GLU A 194 -0.11 15.22 -0.53
C GLU A 194 0.34 16.43 0.32
N SER A 195 1.52 16.99 0.04
CA SER A 195 2.03 18.22 0.65
C SER A 195 1.65 19.51 -0.10
N GLY A 196 0.86 19.42 -1.16
CA GLY A 196 0.43 20.55 -1.98
C GLY A 196 1.48 21.06 -2.98
N GLU A 197 2.58 20.34 -3.21
CA GLU A 197 3.68 20.71 -4.12
C GLU A 197 3.50 20.14 -5.53
N TYR A 198 2.33 20.38 -6.14
CA TYR A 198 1.89 19.70 -7.37
C TYR A 198 2.85 19.83 -8.57
N ILE A 199 3.50 20.98 -8.76
CA ILE A 199 4.42 21.20 -9.89
C ILE A 199 5.66 20.29 -9.77
N GLU A 200 6.24 20.19 -8.57
CA GLU A 200 7.40 19.32 -8.37
C GLU A 200 6.97 17.85 -8.33
N ALA A 201 5.80 17.54 -7.77
CA ALA A 201 5.23 16.19 -7.81
C ALA A 201 5.08 15.68 -9.25
N GLU A 202 4.46 16.45 -10.14
CA GLU A 202 4.28 16.06 -11.54
C GLU A 202 5.63 15.87 -12.26
N LYS A 203 6.62 16.72 -11.95
CA LYS A 203 7.98 16.58 -12.50
C LYS A 203 8.64 15.28 -12.04
N GLN A 204 8.58 14.96 -10.75
CA GLN A 204 9.14 13.72 -10.21
C GLN A 204 8.43 12.50 -10.81
N ALA A 205 7.11 12.50 -10.87
CA ALA A 205 6.35 11.41 -11.47
C ALA A 205 6.69 11.20 -12.95
N LYS A 206 6.85 12.28 -13.74
CA LYS A 206 7.31 12.19 -15.13
C LYS A 206 8.70 11.56 -15.24
N MET A 207 9.61 11.85 -14.31
CA MET A 207 10.92 11.18 -14.25
C MET A 207 10.78 9.68 -13.95
N GLY A 208 9.90 9.31 -13.01
CA GLY A 208 9.57 7.92 -12.72
C GLY A 208 9.07 7.18 -13.96
N LEU A 209 8.10 7.74 -14.69
CA LEU A 209 7.55 7.15 -15.92
C LEU A 209 8.56 7.09 -17.07
N GLN A 210 9.52 8.02 -17.16
CA GLN A 210 10.60 7.95 -18.15
C GLN A 210 11.52 6.76 -17.90
N LEU A 211 11.78 6.43 -16.63
CA LEU A 211 12.62 5.30 -16.24
C LEU A 211 11.85 3.98 -16.26
N GLN A 212 10.58 4.02 -15.84
CA GLN A 212 9.70 2.87 -15.75
C GLN A 212 8.27 3.27 -16.11
N ARG A 213 7.91 3.04 -17.38
CA ARG A 213 6.60 3.42 -17.92
C ARG A 213 5.43 2.72 -17.21
N GLN A 214 5.64 1.54 -16.62
CA GLN A 214 4.62 0.82 -15.85
C GLN A 214 4.54 1.25 -14.37
N ASP A 215 5.22 2.33 -13.96
CA ASP A 215 5.17 2.81 -12.59
C ASP A 215 3.81 3.43 -12.26
N CYS A 216 2.97 2.64 -11.60
CA CYS A 216 1.63 3.02 -11.22
C CYS A 216 1.60 4.17 -10.20
N TRP A 217 2.62 4.30 -9.34
CA TRP A 217 2.73 5.41 -8.39
C TRP A 217 2.87 6.74 -9.10
N SER A 218 3.75 6.78 -10.10
CA SER A 218 3.97 7.99 -10.88
C SER A 218 2.71 8.37 -11.67
N THR A 219 2.00 7.39 -12.25
CA THR A 219 0.69 7.64 -12.89
C THR A 219 -0.33 8.20 -11.90
N HIS A 220 -0.43 7.59 -10.71
CA HIS A 220 -1.34 8.01 -9.65
C HIS A 220 -1.05 9.45 -9.20
N ALA A 221 0.20 9.79 -8.93
CA ALA A 221 0.59 11.14 -8.52
C ALA A 221 0.29 12.19 -9.62
N ILE A 222 0.45 11.86 -10.91
CA ILE A 222 0.06 12.75 -12.01
C ILE A 222 -1.46 12.95 -12.03
N ALA A 223 -2.24 11.87 -11.83
CA ALA A 223 -3.69 11.97 -11.77
C ALA A 223 -4.15 12.91 -10.64
N HIS A 224 -3.59 12.76 -9.43
CA HIS A 224 -3.78 13.71 -8.32
C HIS A 224 -3.45 15.15 -8.72
N CYS A 225 -2.27 15.38 -9.31
CA CYS A 225 -1.87 16.73 -9.70
C CYS A 225 -2.85 17.35 -10.71
N MET A 226 -3.36 16.56 -11.66
CA MET A 226 -4.36 17.01 -12.63
C MET A 226 -5.73 17.27 -11.98
N GLU A 227 -6.14 16.46 -11.01
CA GLU A 227 -7.33 16.68 -10.20
C GLU A 227 -7.25 18.02 -9.47
N MET A 228 -6.16 18.22 -8.71
CA MET A 228 -5.95 19.43 -7.92
C MET A 228 -5.78 20.70 -8.77
N ALA A 229 -5.31 20.55 -10.00
CA ALA A 229 -5.23 21.63 -10.99
C ALA A 229 -6.54 21.85 -11.78
N SER A 230 -7.58 21.05 -11.52
CA SER A 230 -8.84 21.02 -12.29
C SER A 230 -8.64 20.78 -13.79
N ASP A 231 -7.59 20.05 -14.18
CA ASP A 231 -7.28 19.70 -15.57
C ASP A 231 -7.86 18.34 -15.96
N PHE A 232 -9.17 18.19 -15.75
CA PHE A 232 -9.87 16.90 -15.87
C PHE A 232 -9.81 16.29 -17.27
N ASN A 233 -9.83 17.11 -18.33
CA ASN A 233 -9.76 16.62 -19.70
C ASN A 233 -8.41 15.97 -20.01
N ASN A 234 -7.31 16.60 -19.58
CA ASN A 234 -5.99 16.01 -19.76
C ASN A 234 -5.79 14.82 -18.81
N GLY A 235 -6.36 14.86 -17.61
CA GLY A 235 -6.44 13.72 -16.68
C GLY A 235 -7.04 12.47 -17.31
N ILE A 236 -8.24 12.60 -17.89
CA ILE A 236 -8.92 11.52 -18.62
C ILE A 236 -8.05 11.01 -19.76
N ASN A 237 -7.60 11.91 -20.64
CA ASN A 237 -6.77 11.54 -21.79
C ASN A 237 -5.49 10.81 -21.36
N PHE A 238 -4.83 11.27 -20.29
CA PHE A 238 -3.62 10.67 -19.76
C PHE A 238 -3.88 9.26 -19.24
N LEU A 239 -4.87 9.07 -18.36
CA LEU A 239 -5.18 7.77 -17.77
C LEU A 239 -5.64 6.76 -18.84
N GLU A 240 -6.50 7.18 -19.76
CA GLU A 240 -7.02 6.29 -20.80
C GLU A 240 -5.96 5.94 -21.86
N SER A 241 -5.15 6.91 -22.30
CA SER A 241 -4.11 6.63 -23.31
C SER A 241 -2.94 5.80 -22.78
N THR A 242 -2.75 5.75 -21.46
CA THR A 242 -1.69 4.98 -20.79
C THR A 242 -2.20 3.74 -20.05
N GLU A 243 -3.49 3.38 -20.19
CA GLU A 243 -4.14 2.26 -19.47
C GLU A 243 -3.33 0.96 -19.53
N ASN A 244 -2.80 0.61 -20.71
CA ASN A 244 -2.01 -0.61 -20.91
C ASN A 244 -0.72 -0.66 -20.10
N ASP A 245 -0.19 0.49 -19.66
CA ASP A 245 1.04 0.57 -18.87
C ASP A 245 0.76 0.33 -17.38
N TRP A 246 -0.15 1.10 -16.80
CA TRP A 246 -0.39 1.09 -15.35
C TRP A 246 -1.41 0.03 -14.90
N SER A 247 -2.28 -0.46 -15.79
CA SER A 247 -3.29 -1.49 -15.44
C SER A 247 -2.69 -2.84 -15.04
N GLN A 248 -1.41 -3.07 -15.34
CA GLN A 248 -0.65 -4.26 -14.93
C GLN A 248 -0.34 -4.26 -13.42
N CYS A 249 -0.42 -3.10 -12.76
CA CYS A 249 -0.13 -2.94 -11.34
C CYS A 249 -1.36 -3.31 -10.48
N LYS A 250 -1.48 -4.59 -10.14
CA LYS A 250 -2.67 -5.17 -9.50
C LYS A 250 -3.09 -4.55 -8.17
N LEU A 251 -2.18 -3.95 -7.41
CA LEU A 251 -2.51 -3.37 -6.11
C LEU A 251 -2.96 -1.90 -6.16
N LEU A 252 -2.74 -1.18 -7.27
CA LEU A 252 -3.08 0.25 -7.39
C LEU A 252 -3.90 0.59 -8.63
N HIS A 253 -3.98 -0.29 -9.62
CA HIS A 253 -4.71 0.03 -10.84
C HIS A 253 -6.18 0.39 -10.59
N GLY A 254 -6.83 -0.22 -9.57
CA GLY A 254 -8.17 0.15 -9.13
C GLY A 254 -8.25 1.63 -8.78
N HIS A 255 -7.30 2.12 -7.98
CA HIS A 255 -7.23 3.51 -7.57
C HIS A 255 -7.01 4.48 -8.75
N ASN A 256 -6.25 4.09 -9.77
CA ASN A 256 -6.15 4.90 -10.99
C ASN A 256 -7.47 4.94 -11.78
N TYR A 257 -8.25 3.86 -11.81
CA TYR A 257 -9.62 3.93 -12.37
C TYR A 257 -10.54 4.79 -11.51
N TRP A 258 -10.36 4.80 -10.19
CA TRP A 258 -11.09 5.68 -9.28
C TRP A 258 -10.83 7.15 -9.62
N HIS A 259 -9.57 7.56 -9.80
CA HIS A 259 -9.19 8.89 -10.30
C HIS A 259 -9.83 9.20 -11.66
N ASN A 260 -9.80 8.25 -12.59
CA ASN A 260 -10.45 8.43 -13.89
C ASN A 260 -11.95 8.72 -13.72
N ALA A 261 -12.64 7.98 -12.85
CA ALA A 261 -14.04 8.21 -12.56
C ALA A 261 -14.30 9.57 -11.89
N LEU A 262 -13.40 10.04 -11.01
CA LEU A 262 -13.52 11.37 -10.42
C LEU A 262 -13.48 12.48 -11.47
N PHE A 263 -12.60 12.40 -12.47
CA PHE A 263 -12.58 13.38 -13.55
C PHE A 263 -13.90 13.45 -14.31
N TYR A 264 -14.61 12.33 -14.46
CA TYR A 264 -15.94 12.32 -15.06
C TYR A 264 -17.01 12.90 -14.13
N ILE A 265 -16.93 12.67 -12.82
CA ILE A 265 -17.80 13.32 -11.82
C ILE A 265 -17.64 14.84 -11.87
N GLU A 266 -16.41 15.36 -11.85
CA GLU A 266 -16.12 16.79 -11.90
C GLU A 266 -16.62 17.46 -13.19
N LYS A 267 -16.75 16.68 -14.27
CA LYS A 267 -17.33 17.14 -15.54
C LYS A 267 -18.85 17.00 -15.62
N GLY A 268 -19.49 16.39 -14.61
CA GLY A 268 -20.92 16.08 -14.59
C GLY A 268 -21.33 14.91 -15.49
N ASP A 269 -20.37 14.10 -15.97
CA ASP A 269 -20.64 12.89 -16.75
C ASP A 269 -20.71 11.67 -15.82
N PHE A 270 -21.78 11.63 -15.02
CA PHE A 270 -21.96 10.62 -13.98
C PHE A 270 -22.17 9.20 -14.53
N GLU A 271 -22.69 9.07 -15.76
CA GLU A 271 -22.87 7.79 -16.43
C GLU A 271 -21.51 7.16 -16.80
N ALA A 272 -20.55 7.97 -17.27
CA ALA A 272 -19.19 7.49 -17.50
C ALA A 272 -18.52 7.05 -16.18
N ALA A 273 -18.67 7.83 -15.11
CA ALA A 273 -18.15 7.48 -13.79
C ALA A 273 -18.74 6.16 -13.26
N LEU A 274 -20.06 5.97 -13.36
CA LEU A 274 -20.73 4.71 -13.00
C LEU A 274 -20.28 3.54 -13.88
N THR A 275 -20.09 3.78 -15.18
CA THR A 275 -19.58 2.76 -16.11
C THR A 275 -18.17 2.29 -15.70
N ILE A 276 -17.31 3.20 -15.25
CA ILE A 276 -15.98 2.84 -14.72
C ILE A 276 -16.13 2.03 -13.43
N TYR A 277 -16.99 2.47 -12.50
CA TYR A 277 -17.28 1.73 -11.27
C TYR A 277 -17.67 0.28 -11.59
N ASP A 278 -18.71 0.08 -12.39
CA ASP A 278 -19.28 -1.25 -12.66
C ASP A 278 -18.28 -2.17 -13.37
N ASN A 279 -17.45 -1.63 -14.27
CA ASN A 279 -16.53 -2.44 -15.06
C ASN A 279 -15.19 -2.72 -14.38
N LYS A 280 -14.71 -1.78 -13.56
CA LYS A 280 -13.32 -1.76 -13.07
C LYS A 280 -13.19 -1.87 -11.55
N LEU A 281 -14.13 -1.32 -10.78
CA LEU A 281 -14.04 -1.24 -9.31
C LEU A 281 -15.00 -2.19 -8.58
N ALA A 282 -16.19 -2.42 -9.15
CA ALA A 282 -17.23 -3.21 -8.51
C ALA A 282 -16.73 -4.63 -8.17
N PRO A 283 -17.11 -5.18 -6.99
CA PRO A 283 -16.64 -6.50 -6.61
C PRO A 283 -17.16 -7.57 -7.56
N LYS A 284 -16.26 -8.19 -8.32
CA LYS A 284 -16.57 -9.32 -9.19
C LYS A 284 -16.54 -10.60 -8.38
N THR A 285 -17.69 -11.25 -8.25
CA THR A 285 -17.95 -12.51 -7.51
C THR A 285 -16.98 -13.68 -7.79
N SER A 286 -16.10 -13.57 -8.79
CA SER A 286 -15.11 -14.56 -9.19
C SER A 286 -13.68 -14.34 -8.66
N LYS A 287 -13.34 -13.18 -8.08
CA LYS A 287 -11.98 -12.95 -7.57
C LYS A 287 -11.80 -13.60 -6.19
N LYS A 288 -10.82 -14.51 -6.08
CA LYS A 288 -10.45 -15.20 -4.83
C LYS A 288 -9.63 -14.36 -3.85
N SER A 289 -9.29 -13.13 -4.19
CA SER A 289 -8.53 -12.21 -3.34
C SER A 289 -8.97 -10.78 -3.67
N PHE A 290 -9.90 -10.26 -2.89
CA PHE A 290 -10.27 -8.85 -2.89
C PHE A 290 -9.44 -8.12 -1.83
N THR A 291 -9.00 -6.92 -2.14
CA THR A 291 -8.18 -6.10 -1.22
C THR A 291 -9.03 -5.02 -0.53
N LEU A 292 -8.60 -4.59 0.66
CA LEU A 292 -9.24 -3.48 1.38
C LEU A 292 -9.18 -2.16 0.60
N MET A 293 -8.19 -2.00 -0.29
CA MET A 293 -8.08 -0.86 -1.20
C MET A 293 -9.25 -0.81 -2.19
N GLU A 294 -9.65 -1.95 -2.76
CA GLU A 294 -10.80 -2.01 -3.66
C GLU A 294 -12.12 -1.61 -2.95
N LEU A 295 -12.27 -1.97 -1.67
CA LEU A 295 -13.39 -1.50 -0.84
C LEU A 295 -13.37 0.02 -0.67
N ILE A 296 -12.20 0.59 -0.36
CA ILE A 296 -12.00 2.02 -0.13
C ILE A 296 -12.35 2.80 -1.39
N ASP A 297 -11.80 2.43 -2.54
CA ASP A 297 -12.08 3.08 -3.82
C ASP A 297 -13.57 3.02 -4.17
N ALA A 298 -14.17 1.83 -4.07
CA ALA A 298 -15.57 1.62 -4.41
C ALA A 298 -16.52 2.43 -3.51
N SER A 299 -16.35 2.34 -2.18
CA SER A 299 -17.21 3.06 -1.22
C SER A 299 -17.05 4.58 -1.29
N SER A 300 -15.83 5.06 -1.53
CA SER A 300 -15.51 6.47 -1.73
C SER A 300 -16.18 7.04 -2.98
N LEU A 301 -16.14 6.31 -4.11
CA LEU A 301 -16.75 6.74 -5.37
C LEU A 301 -18.27 6.77 -5.29
N LEU A 302 -18.90 5.71 -4.76
CA LEU A 302 -20.35 5.66 -4.58
C LEU A 302 -20.84 6.81 -3.69
N SER A 303 -20.13 7.10 -2.59
CA SER A 303 -20.47 8.21 -1.70
C SER A 303 -20.44 9.56 -2.42
N ARG A 304 -19.44 9.82 -3.26
CA ARG A 304 -19.32 11.07 -4.03
C ARG A 304 -20.44 11.23 -5.06
N LEU A 305 -20.77 10.16 -5.78
CA LEU A 305 -21.91 10.18 -6.71
C LEU A 305 -23.23 10.48 -5.99
N GLU A 306 -23.46 9.93 -4.79
CA GLU A 306 -24.64 10.28 -4.00
C GLU A 306 -24.64 11.72 -3.48
N LEU A 307 -23.48 12.30 -3.18
CA LEU A 307 -23.36 13.73 -2.83
C LEU A 307 -23.77 14.63 -4.01
N GLU A 308 -23.50 14.20 -5.24
CA GLU A 308 -24.02 14.79 -6.49
C GLU A 308 -25.49 14.42 -6.78
N ARG A 309 -26.17 13.78 -5.82
CA ARG A 309 -27.58 13.36 -5.89
C ARG A 309 -27.86 12.33 -6.99
N ILE A 310 -26.84 11.59 -7.41
CA ILE A 310 -26.97 10.48 -8.34
C ILE A 310 -27.44 9.25 -7.57
N ASN A 311 -28.46 8.58 -8.10
CA ASN A 311 -28.93 7.33 -7.53
C ASN A 311 -28.00 6.19 -7.94
N VAL A 312 -27.12 5.78 -7.04
CA VAL A 312 -26.17 4.69 -7.28
C VAL A 312 -26.79 3.29 -7.08
N GLY A 313 -28.01 3.20 -6.56
CA GLY A 313 -28.71 1.94 -6.34
C GLY A 313 -28.18 1.13 -5.14
N ARG A 314 -29.10 0.42 -4.47
CA ARG A 314 -28.80 -0.37 -3.27
C ARG A 314 -27.86 -1.56 -3.54
N GLU A 315 -27.99 -2.17 -4.71
CA GLU A 315 -27.20 -3.36 -5.09
C GLU A 315 -25.69 -3.09 -5.11
N ARG A 316 -25.25 -1.88 -5.49
CA ARG A 316 -23.83 -1.51 -5.51
C ARG A 316 -23.24 -1.48 -4.10
N TRP A 317 -23.99 -0.97 -3.12
CA TRP A 317 -23.61 -0.98 -1.71
C TRP A 317 -23.63 -2.40 -1.13
N GLU A 318 -24.69 -3.18 -1.41
CA GLU A 318 -24.79 -4.57 -0.95
C GLU A 318 -23.65 -5.44 -1.48
N GLY A 319 -23.18 -5.18 -2.70
CA GLY A 319 -22.01 -5.83 -3.29
C GLY A 319 -20.71 -5.64 -2.50
N LEU A 320 -20.60 -4.59 -1.68
CA LEU A 320 -19.43 -4.32 -0.85
C LEU A 320 -19.44 -5.09 0.49
N ILE A 321 -20.57 -5.63 0.94
CA ILE A 321 -20.69 -6.32 2.24
C ILE A 321 -19.71 -7.49 2.40
N PRO A 322 -19.58 -8.42 1.43
CA PRO A 322 -18.64 -9.54 1.58
C PRO A 322 -17.19 -9.11 1.76
N LEU A 323 -16.82 -7.88 1.36
CA LEU A 323 -15.49 -7.32 1.53
C LEU A 323 -15.25 -6.78 2.94
N ILE A 324 -16.32 -6.41 3.65
CA ILE A 324 -16.25 -5.83 4.98
C ILE A 324 -16.28 -6.92 6.04
N GLU A 325 -17.08 -7.98 5.84
CA GLU A 325 -17.32 -9.03 6.84
C GLU A 325 -16.06 -9.55 7.54
N PRO A 326 -14.94 -9.83 6.84
CA PRO A 326 -13.71 -10.29 7.49
C PRO A 326 -13.05 -9.23 8.39
N HIS A 327 -13.32 -7.95 8.15
CA HIS A 327 -12.60 -6.80 8.69
C HIS A 327 -13.40 -5.96 9.71
N ILE A 328 -14.68 -6.28 9.95
CA ILE A 328 -15.55 -5.56 10.92
C ILE A 328 -14.91 -5.45 12.31
N GLY A 329 -14.14 -6.45 12.72
CA GLY A 329 -13.53 -6.53 14.04
C GLY A 329 -12.14 -5.90 14.13
N ASP A 330 -11.52 -5.50 13.03
CA ASP A 330 -10.08 -5.19 13.00
C ASP A 330 -9.75 -3.93 13.78
N GLN A 331 -10.40 -2.81 13.44
CA GLN A 331 -10.30 -1.52 14.16
C GLN A 331 -8.85 -1.06 14.38
N ILE A 332 -8.02 -1.19 13.34
CA ILE A 332 -6.56 -0.95 13.36
C ILE A 332 -6.21 0.43 12.79
N ILE A 333 -6.87 0.85 11.71
CA ILE A 333 -6.54 2.06 10.95
C ILE A 333 -7.81 2.87 10.72
N ALA A 334 -7.80 4.14 11.15
CA ALA A 334 -8.93 5.06 11.01
C ALA A 334 -9.43 5.21 9.57
N PHE A 335 -8.51 5.24 8.60
CA PHE A 335 -8.82 5.33 7.18
C PHE A 335 -9.72 4.19 6.72
N ASN A 336 -9.42 2.95 7.13
CA ASN A 336 -10.21 1.77 6.77
C ASN A 336 -11.56 1.77 7.50
N ASP A 337 -11.55 2.12 8.79
CA ASP A 337 -12.77 2.23 9.61
C ASP A 337 -13.76 3.25 9.03
N ALA A 338 -13.28 4.37 8.48
CA ALA A 338 -14.13 5.37 7.83
C ALA A 338 -14.89 4.80 6.62
N HIS A 339 -14.20 4.05 5.75
CA HIS A 339 -14.80 3.46 4.56
C HIS A 339 -15.75 2.29 4.90
N ILE A 340 -15.40 1.49 5.90
CA ILE A 340 -16.30 0.46 6.45
C ILE A 340 -17.57 1.12 7.01
N ALA A 341 -17.44 2.21 7.78
CA ALA A 341 -18.58 2.95 8.31
C ALA A 341 -19.47 3.55 7.20
N MET A 342 -18.87 4.07 6.12
CA MET A 342 -19.61 4.56 4.95
C MET A 342 -20.53 3.47 4.41
N VAL A 343 -20.00 2.27 4.11
CA VAL A 343 -20.82 1.18 3.56
C VAL A 343 -21.89 0.71 4.55
N LEU A 344 -21.52 0.49 5.82
CA LEU A 344 -22.46 0.02 6.83
C LEU A 344 -23.62 1.01 7.05
N SER A 345 -23.35 2.32 6.99
CA SER A 345 -24.37 3.37 7.15
C SER A 345 -25.39 3.40 6.02
N LYS A 346 -25.02 2.95 4.81
CA LYS A 346 -25.88 2.99 3.62
C LYS A 346 -26.85 1.82 3.54
N LEU A 347 -26.62 0.81 4.36
CA LEU A 347 -27.40 -0.43 4.39
C LEU A 347 -28.21 -0.60 5.69
N ASP A 348 -28.22 0.42 6.55
CA ASP A 348 -28.99 0.41 7.79
C ASP A 348 -30.49 0.57 7.46
N ASN A 349 -31.22 -0.54 7.52
CA ASN A 349 -32.67 -0.50 7.66
C ASN A 349 -32.98 -0.47 9.16
N GLU A 350 -33.73 0.54 9.63
CA GLU A 350 -34.05 0.91 11.02
C GLU A 350 -34.60 -0.19 11.97
N SER A 351 -34.51 -1.49 11.70
CA SER A 351 -35.09 -2.48 12.62
C SER A 351 -34.44 -3.85 12.86
N ILE A 352 -33.38 -4.35 12.17
CA ILE A 352 -33.05 -5.80 12.36
C ILE A 352 -31.55 -6.21 12.45
N ASP A 353 -30.52 -5.44 12.09
CA ASP A 353 -29.15 -6.03 11.96
C ASP A 353 -28.08 -5.53 12.96
N GLY A 354 -28.23 -4.36 13.60
CA GLY A 354 -27.18 -3.81 14.46
C GLY A 354 -25.98 -3.20 13.68
N ARG A 355 -26.06 -3.11 12.35
CA ARG A 355 -25.07 -2.44 11.49
C ARG A 355 -24.94 -0.95 11.76
N GLY A 356 -26.03 -0.25 12.09
CA GLY A 356 -25.95 1.13 12.55
C GLY A 356 -25.07 1.30 13.80
N ASN A 357 -25.13 0.34 14.74
CA ASN A 357 -24.25 0.33 15.92
C ASN A 357 -22.79 0.04 15.54
N LEU A 358 -22.54 -0.82 14.55
CA LEU A 358 -21.20 -1.09 14.04
C LEU A 358 -20.62 0.14 13.31
N ALA A 359 -21.40 0.79 12.44
CA ALA A 359 -21.01 2.03 11.78
C ALA A 359 -20.64 3.11 12.81
N TYR A 360 -21.44 3.25 13.87
CA TYR A 360 -21.14 4.15 14.99
C TYR A 360 -19.85 3.75 15.73
N LEU A 361 -19.60 2.45 15.94
CA LEU A 361 -18.39 1.97 16.60
C LEU A 361 -17.13 2.29 15.77
N HIS A 362 -17.16 2.03 14.47
CA HIS A 362 -16.08 2.41 13.56
C HIS A 362 -15.87 3.92 13.53
N ALA A 363 -16.94 4.72 13.44
CA ALA A 363 -16.86 6.18 13.51
C ALA A 363 -16.26 6.68 14.84
N LYS A 364 -16.60 6.03 15.96
CA LYS A 364 -16.03 6.34 17.27
C LYS A 364 -14.53 5.97 17.34
N ASN A 365 -14.12 4.87 16.74
CA ASN A 365 -12.71 4.47 16.73
C ASN A 365 -11.83 5.49 16.02
N ILE A 366 -12.31 6.13 14.95
CA ILE A 366 -11.60 7.23 14.28
C ILE A 366 -11.18 8.31 15.29
N SER A 367 -12.05 8.65 16.25
CA SER A 367 -11.72 9.65 17.28
C SER A 367 -10.59 9.25 18.24
N ASN A 368 -10.26 7.96 18.34
CA ASN A 368 -9.12 7.48 19.14
C ASN A 368 -7.79 7.60 18.39
N PHE A 369 -7.81 7.86 17.07
CA PHE A 369 -6.61 8.10 16.25
C PHE A 369 -6.27 9.58 16.09
N VAL A 370 -7.17 10.49 16.52
CA VAL A 370 -6.92 11.93 16.56
C VAL A 370 -6.36 12.27 17.96
N GLY A 371 -5.09 11.94 18.18
CA GLY A 371 -4.35 12.16 19.43
C GLY A 371 -3.32 13.26 19.29
#